data_AF-A0A6B3HC39-F1
#
_entry.id   AF-A0A6B3HC39-F1
#
_cell.length_a   1.000
_cell.length_b   1.000
_cell.length_c   1.000
_cell.angle_alpha   90.00
_cell.angle_beta   90.00
_cell.angle_gamma   90.00
#
_symmetry.space_group_name_H-M   'P 1'
#
loop_
_entity.id
_entity.type
_entity.pdbx_description
1 polymer ?
#
loop_
_entity_poly.entity_id
_entity_poly.type
_entity_poly.pdbx_seq_one_letter_code
_entity_poly.pdbx_strand_id
1 'polypeptide(L)'
;MSMRRTTTARRATVAAAMAAAFALALVGCGDDGGDAPGTGSAKTSAPASPSPEDKGEQQNDTAAGEDVDPDAKLAEARGQNGLTLVINQVKRDSGGFVTVQGVIKNSGDTTQNTSNWVGQESALVAKNPNSVAGATLVDKAGKKNYYVLRDTDGRCLCTTAIVPLSPDDSASIFMQFPAPPQETTEVDFTLPTFATTSLKISG
;
A
#
# COMPACT_ATOMS: atom_id res chain seq x y z
N MET A 1 -6.29 34.30 -70.67
CA MET A 1 -7.05 35.37 -69.98
C MET A 1 -8.19 34.75 -69.18
N SER A 2 -8.19 35.03 -67.89
CA SER A 2 -9.34 35.09 -66.95
C SER A 2 -10.33 33.92 -66.90
N MET A 3 -10.14 33.07 -65.88
CA MET A 3 -11.23 32.35 -65.20
C MET A 3 -11.99 33.33 -64.30
N ARG A 4 -13.32 33.31 -64.35
CA ARG A 4 -14.23 33.27 -63.18
C ARG A 4 -15.69 33.39 -63.59
N ARG A 5 -16.51 32.56 -62.93
CA ARG A 5 -17.91 32.70 -62.44
C ARG A 5 -18.47 31.26 -62.38
N THR A 6 -19.18 30.78 -61.37
CA THR A 6 -19.95 31.44 -60.30
C THR A 6 -20.25 30.41 -59.21
N THR A 7 -20.33 30.92 -57.98
CA THR A 7 -20.77 30.29 -56.74
C THR A 7 -22.01 29.41 -56.87
N THR A 8 -21.89 28.13 -56.50
CA THR A 8 -23.03 27.22 -56.34
C THR A 8 -23.56 27.33 -54.91
N ALA A 9 -24.73 27.96 -54.78
CA ALA A 9 -25.55 27.87 -53.59
C ALA A 9 -26.30 26.52 -53.61
N ARG A 10 -26.12 25.69 -52.59
CA ARG A 10 -27.14 24.74 -52.14
C ARG A 10 -27.21 24.80 -50.62
N ARG A 11 -28.09 25.71 -50.16
CA ARG A 11 -28.70 25.65 -48.83
C ARG A 11 -29.60 24.41 -48.81
N ALA A 12 -29.32 23.48 -47.91
CA ALA A 12 -30.29 22.50 -47.47
C ALA A 12 -30.30 22.56 -45.94
N THR A 13 -31.20 23.39 -45.42
CA THR A 13 -31.63 23.41 -44.02
C THR A 13 -32.53 22.21 -43.78
N VAL A 14 -32.11 21.29 -42.90
CA VAL A 14 -33.01 20.32 -42.28
C VAL A 14 -32.78 20.40 -40.78
N ALA A 15 -33.77 20.96 -40.09
CA ALA A 15 -33.90 20.87 -38.65
C ALA A 15 -34.42 19.47 -38.29
N ALA A 16 -33.82 18.84 -37.29
CA ALA A 16 -34.44 17.75 -36.56
C ALA A 16 -34.06 17.87 -35.09
N ALA A 17 -35.03 18.27 -34.29
CA ALA A 17 -34.98 18.28 -32.85
C ALA A 17 -35.21 16.85 -32.32
N MET A 18 -34.41 16.42 -31.35
CA MET A 18 -34.84 15.43 -30.36
C MET A 18 -34.36 15.87 -28.99
N ALA A 19 -35.32 16.36 -28.20
CA ALA A 19 -35.18 16.54 -26.77
C ALA A 19 -35.24 15.17 -26.09
N ALA A 20 -34.16 14.79 -25.41
CA ALA A 20 -34.19 13.70 -24.44
C ALA A 20 -34.01 14.30 -23.05
N ALA A 21 -35.13 14.55 -22.38
CA ALA A 21 -35.15 14.89 -20.96
C ALA A 21 -34.82 13.63 -20.16
N PHE A 22 -33.61 13.53 -19.61
CA PHE A 22 -33.28 12.53 -18.60
C PHE A 22 -33.81 13.02 -17.25
N ALA A 23 -35.01 12.57 -16.87
CA ALA A 23 -35.48 12.61 -15.50
C ALA A 23 -35.04 11.33 -14.79
N LEU A 24 -33.93 11.39 -14.05
CA LEU A 24 -33.58 10.39 -13.06
C LEU A 24 -33.88 10.98 -11.68
N ALA A 25 -34.97 10.49 -11.08
CA ALA A 25 -35.37 10.79 -9.72
C ALA A 25 -34.35 10.20 -8.74
N LEU A 26 -33.66 11.04 -7.98
CA LEU A 26 -32.97 10.62 -6.77
C LEU A 26 -33.97 10.69 -5.62
N VAL A 27 -34.61 9.57 -5.30
CA VAL A 27 -35.13 9.32 -3.95
C VAL A 27 -33.98 8.72 -3.17
N GLY A 28 -33.09 9.60 -2.69
CA GLY A 28 -32.11 9.26 -1.66
C GLY A 28 -32.76 9.50 -0.30
N CYS A 29 -33.30 8.44 0.28
CA CYS A 29 -33.74 8.42 1.68
C CYS A 29 -32.49 8.25 2.54
N GLY A 30 -31.96 9.36 3.05
CA GLY A 30 -30.98 9.40 4.13
C GLY A 30 -31.59 10.24 5.24
N ASP A 31 -32.13 9.56 6.24
CA ASP A 31 -32.77 10.13 7.42
C ASP A 31 -31.74 10.89 8.27
N ASP A 32 -31.94 12.21 8.35
CA ASP A 32 -31.27 13.13 9.25
C ASP A 32 -32.11 13.19 10.53
N GLY A 33 -31.72 12.39 11.53
CA GLY A 33 -32.39 12.31 12.82
C GLY A 33 -31.60 13.07 13.88
N GLY A 34 -31.95 14.34 14.10
CA GLY A 34 -31.41 15.20 15.14
C GLY A 34 -31.96 14.93 16.55
N ASP A 35 -31.04 15.04 17.51
CA ASP A 35 -31.12 15.45 18.94
C ASP A 35 -32.32 15.11 19.84
N ALA A 36 -32.01 14.43 20.97
CA ALA A 36 -32.35 14.95 22.32
C ALA A 36 -31.46 14.28 23.41
N PRO A 37 -31.20 14.97 24.54
CA PRO A 37 -30.02 14.76 25.38
C PRO A 37 -30.26 13.78 26.54
N GLY A 38 -29.38 12.78 26.65
CA GLY A 38 -29.33 11.85 27.78
C GLY A 38 -28.24 12.26 28.77
N THR A 39 -28.65 12.76 29.92
CA THR A 39 -27.83 12.99 31.11
C THR A 39 -27.20 11.67 31.61
N GLY A 40 -25.88 11.62 31.71
CA GLY A 40 -25.19 10.43 32.18
C GLY A 40 -23.70 10.65 32.47
N SER A 41 -23.43 11.19 33.65
CA SER A 41 -22.22 11.00 34.46
C SER A 41 -20.86 11.18 33.78
N ALA A 42 -20.30 12.38 33.99
CA ALA A 42 -18.87 12.62 34.01
C ALA A 42 -18.14 11.60 34.91
N LYS A 43 -17.20 10.85 34.32
CA LYS A 43 -16.06 10.28 35.02
C LYS A 43 -14.79 10.74 34.32
N THR A 44 -14.28 11.85 34.82
CA THR A 44 -12.94 12.37 34.58
C THR A 44 -11.93 11.26 34.94
N SER A 45 -11.28 10.67 33.94
CA SER A 45 -10.07 9.88 34.16
C SER A 45 -8.89 10.82 34.07
N ALA A 46 -8.16 10.91 35.17
CA ALA A 46 -7.00 11.78 35.32
C ALA A 46 -5.89 11.42 34.32
N PRO A 47 -5.10 12.41 33.84
CA PRO A 47 -3.91 12.13 33.04
C PRO A 47 -2.86 11.39 33.90
N ALA A 48 -2.31 10.31 33.35
CA ALA A 48 -1.14 9.66 33.91
C ALA A 48 0.08 10.58 33.74
N SER A 49 0.72 10.93 34.85
CA SER A 49 2.01 11.63 34.85
C SER A 49 3.10 10.80 34.17
N PRO A 50 4.06 11.44 33.47
CA PRO A 50 5.22 10.75 32.91
C PRO A 50 6.17 10.33 34.04
N SER A 51 6.61 9.08 34.02
CA SER A 51 7.77 8.61 34.80
C SER A 51 9.01 8.60 33.90
N PRO A 52 10.21 8.75 34.49
CA PRO A 52 11.36 9.36 33.83
C PRO A 52 12.08 8.45 32.83
N GLU A 53 12.76 9.12 31.91
CA GLU A 53 13.70 8.61 30.92
C GLU A 53 14.66 7.59 31.53
N ASP A 54 14.66 6.37 31.00
CA ASP A 54 15.82 5.48 31.07
C ASP A 54 16.44 5.37 29.68
N LYS A 55 17.75 5.52 29.65
CA LYS A 55 18.56 5.60 28.44
C LYS A 55 18.95 4.21 27.99
N GLY A 56 18.65 3.89 26.73
CA GLY A 56 19.45 2.96 25.94
C GLY A 56 18.66 1.77 25.43
N GLU A 57 18.05 1.95 24.26
CA GLU A 57 18.22 1.14 23.04
C GLU A 57 17.20 1.68 22.04
N GLN A 58 17.66 2.06 20.85
CA GLN A 58 16.78 2.48 19.75
C GLN A 58 16.03 1.25 19.27
N GLN A 59 14.93 0.94 19.95
CA GLN A 59 13.91 0.04 19.45
C GLN A 59 13.26 0.76 18.27
N ASN A 60 13.67 0.39 17.05
CA ASN A 60 12.93 0.72 15.85
C ASN A 60 11.56 0.09 16.00
N ASP A 61 10.59 0.91 16.43
CA ASP A 61 9.19 0.56 16.63
C ASP A 61 8.54 0.35 15.26
N THR A 62 8.95 -0.75 14.65
CA THR A 62 8.41 -1.24 13.40
C THR A 62 7.40 -2.27 13.81
N ALA A 63 6.12 -2.00 13.53
CA ALA A 63 4.96 -2.83 13.85
C ALA A 63 4.98 -4.21 13.14
N ALA A 64 6.08 -4.94 13.26
CA ALA A 64 6.12 -6.37 13.04
C ALA A 64 5.31 -7.00 14.19
N GLY A 65 4.28 -7.77 13.85
CA GLY A 65 3.36 -8.33 14.84
C GLY A 65 4.08 -9.18 15.89
N GLU A 66 3.52 -9.22 17.10
CA GLU A 66 4.09 -9.87 18.31
C GLU A 66 4.36 -11.39 18.20
N ASP A 67 4.02 -12.04 17.06
CA ASP A 67 4.14 -13.49 16.81
C ASP A 67 5.04 -13.84 15.60
N VAL A 68 6.10 -13.08 15.32
CA VAL A 68 7.10 -13.45 14.29
C VAL A 68 8.29 -14.14 14.94
N ASP A 69 8.60 -15.35 14.47
CA ASP A 69 9.88 -15.99 14.75
C ASP A 69 10.99 -15.30 13.93
N PRO A 70 11.91 -14.54 14.56
CA PRO A 70 12.96 -13.82 13.85
C PRO A 70 14.01 -14.75 13.23
N ASP A 71 14.10 -16.01 13.69
CA ASP A 71 15.04 -17.02 13.17
C ASP A 71 14.44 -17.81 11.99
N ALA A 72 13.12 -17.73 11.77
CA ALA A 72 12.47 -18.36 10.64
C ALA A 72 12.94 -17.74 9.33
N LYS A 73 13.44 -18.56 8.40
CA LYS A 73 13.87 -18.14 7.07
C LYS A 73 13.02 -18.82 6.00
N LEU A 74 11.87 -18.22 5.68
CA LEU A 74 10.92 -18.79 4.72
C LEU A 74 11.36 -18.55 3.27
N ALA A 75 11.98 -17.40 3.01
CA ALA A 75 12.57 -17.05 1.72
C ALA A 75 13.65 -15.98 1.88
N GLU A 76 14.45 -15.79 0.84
CA GLU A 76 15.45 -14.74 0.76
C GLU A 76 15.43 -14.11 -0.63
N ALA A 77 15.46 -12.78 -0.69
CA ALA A 77 15.63 -12.01 -1.92
C ALA A 77 16.91 -11.18 -1.83
N ARG A 78 17.77 -11.29 -2.86
CA ARG A 78 18.98 -10.46 -2.98
C ARG A 78 18.63 -9.11 -3.55
N GLY A 79 19.08 -8.06 -2.86
CA GLY A 79 19.00 -6.68 -3.31
C GLY A 79 20.31 -6.22 -3.96
N GLN A 80 20.28 -5.00 -4.49
CA GLN A 80 21.47 -4.33 -5.00
C GLN A 80 22.45 -3.98 -3.86
N ASN A 81 23.73 -3.80 -4.21
CA ASN A 81 24.76 -3.25 -3.33
C ASN A 81 24.90 -3.94 -1.96
N GLY A 82 24.71 -5.26 -1.90
CA GLY A 82 24.85 -6.03 -0.66
C GLY A 82 23.61 -6.06 0.24
N LEU A 83 22.47 -5.52 -0.21
CA LEU A 83 21.20 -5.68 0.48
C LEU A 83 20.69 -7.13 0.40
N THR A 84 20.13 -7.62 1.49
CA THR A 84 19.43 -8.92 1.55
C THR A 84 18.13 -8.74 2.30
N LEU A 85 17.04 -9.24 1.75
CA LEU A 85 15.74 -9.33 2.40
C LEU A 85 15.48 -10.79 2.79
N VAL A 86 15.35 -11.05 4.08
CA VAL A 86 14.90 -12.34 4.61
C VAL A 86 13.42 -12.22 4.97
N ILE A 87 12.60 -13.14 4.47
CA ILE A 87 11.19 -13.23 4.82
C ILE A 87 11.02 -14.23 5.96
N ASN A 88 10.49 -13.75 7.08
CA ASN A 88 10.29 -14.52 8.29
C ASN A 88 8.86 -15.07 8.40
N GLN A 89 7.87 -14.35 7.87
CA GLN A 89 6.48 -14.76 7.94
C GLN A 89 5.69 -14.34 6.70
N VAL A 90 4.79 -15.22 6.26
CA VAL A 90 3.76 -14.96 5.24
C VAL A 90 2.47 -15.61 5.72
N LYS A 91 1.58 -14.80 6.30
CA LYS A 91 0.41 -15.30 7.01
C LYS A 91 -0.86 -14.66 6.47
N ARG A 92 -1.79 -15.50 6.04
CA ARG A 92 -3.17 -15.13 5.78
C ARG A 92 -3.92 -15.04 7.10
N ASP A 93 -4.73 -14.01 7.25
CA ASP A 93 -5.62 -13.84 8.40
C ASP A 93 -7.10 -13.99 8.02
N SER A 94 -7.95 -14.13 9.04
CA SER A 94 -9.40 -14.26 8.87
C SER A 94 -10.09 -12.98 8.40
N GLY A 95 -9.38 -11.85 8.38
CA GLY A 95 -9.86 -10.57 7.86
C GLY A 95 -9.77 -10.47 6.34
N GLY A 96 -9.18 -11.47 5.67
CA GLY A 96 -9.03 -11.48 4.21
C GLY A 96 -7.76 -10.79 3.74
N PHE A 97 -6.72 -10.75 4.58
CA PHE A 97 -5.43 -10.18 4.23
C PHE A 97 -4.31 -11.20 4.31
N VAL A 98 -3.21 -10.91 3.62
CA VAL A 98 -1.92 -11.60 3.80
C VAL A 98 -0.92 -10.58 4.30
N THR A 99 -0.30 -10.87 5.43
CA THR A 99 0.78 -10.06 6.00
C THR A 99 2.11 -10.77 5.73
N VAL A 100 3.03 -10.04 5.11
CA VAL A 100 4.42 -10.46 4.87
C VAL A 100 5.32 -9.69 5.83
N GLN A 101 6.16 -10.41 6.57
CA GLN A 101 7.10 -9.82 7.53
C GLN A 101 8.51 -10.32 7.24
N GLY A 102 9.50 -9.44 7.40
CA GLY A 102 10.88 -9.75 7.05
C GLY A 102 11.87 -8.76 7.64
N VAL A 103 13.14 -9.00 7.35
CA VAL A 103 14.25 -8.11 7.73
C VAL A 103 15.09 -7.81 6.49
N ILE A 104 15.32 -6.53 6.22
CA ILE A 104 16.30 -6.07 5.23
C ILE A 104 17.60 -5.79 5.97
N LYS A 105 18.71 -6.39 5.50
CA LYS A 105 20.06 -6.14 6.01
C LYS A 105 20.95 -5.57 4.91
N ASN A 106 21.79 -4.60 5.27
CA ASN A 106 22.88 -4.13 4.42
C ASN A 106 24.19 -4.85 4.80
N SER A 107 24.65 -5.78 3.95
CA SER A 107 25.97 -6.43 4.11
C SER A 107 27.01 -5.87 3.14
N GLY A 108 26.72 -4.73 2.51
CA GLY A 108 27.64 -3.99 1.65
C GLY A 108 28.57 -3.07 2.45
N ASP A 109 29.35 -2.27 1.72
CA ASP A 109 30.37 -1.36 2.26
C ASP A 109 29.90 0.12 2.32
N THR A 110 28.71 0.41 1.79
CA THR A 110 28.17 1.76 1.68
C THR A 110 26.73 1.85 2.18
N THR A 111 26.36 3.01 2.72
CA THR A 111 24.99 3.29 3.16
C THR A 111 24.02 3.23 1.98
N GLN A 112 22.93 2.48 2.13
CA GLN A 112 21.89 2.35 1.11
C GLN A 112 20.66 3.19 1.44
N ASN A 113 20.15 3.92 0.45
CA ASN A 113 18.92 4.67 0.57
C ASN A 113 17.71 3.74 0.35
N THR A 114 16.67 3.93 1.16
CA THR A 114 15.43 3.14 1.17
C THR A 114 14.34 3.73 0.26
N SER A 115 14.55 4.94 -0.27
CA SER A 115 13.56 5.69 -1.07
C SER A 115 13.17 5.00 -2.37
N ASN A 116 13.99 4.09 -2.90
CA ASN A 116 13.70 3.38 -4.14
C ASN A 116 12.66 2.25 -3.96
N TRP A 117 12.45 1.76 -2.75
CA TRP A 117 11.60 0.59 -2.47
C TRP A 117 10.10 0.90 -2.54
N VAL A 118 9.73 2.18 -2.46
CA VAL A 118 8.35 2.64 -2.68
C VAL A 118 7.93 2.48 -4.15
N GLY A 119 8.87 2.35 -5.09
CA GLY A 119 8.58 2.31 -6.52
C GLY A 119 8.54 3.70 -7.16
N GLN A 120 7.85 3.84 -8.30
CA GLN A 120 7.90 5.04 -9.15
C GLN A 120 6.54 5.74 -9.31
N GLU A 121 5.48 5.22 -8.68
CA GLU A 121 4.15 5.84 -8.71
C GLU A 121 4.17 7.13 -7.89
N SER A 122 3.96 8.27 -8.54
CA SER A 122 4.12 9.60 -7.92
C SER A 122 3.25 9.81 -6.68
N ALA A 123 1.99 9.36 -6.71
CA ALA A 123 1.09 9.46 -5.56
C ALA A 123 1.58 8.62 -4.36
N LEU A 124 2.09 7.42 -4.64
CA LEU A 124 2.62 6.53 -3.63
C LEU A 124 3.91 7.10 -3.01
N VAL A 125 4.83 7.59 -3.85
CA VAL A 125 6.09 8.25 -3.42
C VAL A 125 5.78 9.45 -2.53
N ALA A 126 4.81 10.28 -2.91
CA ALA A 126 4.46 11.50 -2.18
C ALA A 126 3.88 11.21 -0.79
N LYS A 127 3.14 10.10 -0.63
CA LYS A 127 2.47 9.74 0.63
C LYS A 127 3.27 8.78 1.51
N ASN A 128 4.15 7.98 0.91
CA ASN A 128 4.88 6.90 1.60
C ASN A 128 6.38 6.93 1.28
N PRO A 129 7.08 8.06 1.47
CA PRO A 129 8.52 8.11 1.23
C PRO A 129 9.24 7.09 2.13
N ASN A 130 10.33 6.53 1.62
CA ASN A 130 11.20 5.60 2.38
C ASN A 130 10.41 4.42 2.98
N SER A 131 9.62 3.75 2.15
CA SER A 131 8.75 2.65 2.56
C SER A 131 8.90 1.45 1.64
N VAL A 132 8.31 0.34 2.04
CA VAL A 132 8.21 -0.88 1.23
C VAL A 132 6.90 -0.96 0.44
N ALA A 133 6.20 0.16 0.25
CA ALA A 133 4.88 0.19 -0.39
C ALA A 133 4.89 -0.23 -1.88
N GLY A 134 6.07 -0.27 -2.51
CA GLY A 134 6.24 -0.74 -3.88
C GLY A 134 6.22 -2.27 -4.03
N ALA A 135 6.11 -3.01 -2.92
CA ALA A 135 6.06 -4.46 -2.95
C ALA A 135 4.79 -5.00 -3.61
N THR A 136 4.89 -6.18 -4.22
CA THR A 136 3.75 -6.88 -4.80
C THR A 136 3.80 -8.38 -4.57
N LEU A 137 2.62 -9.02 -4.60
CA LEU A 137 2.46 -10.47 -4.69
C LEU A 137 1.81 -10.83 -6.03
N VAL A 138 2.42 -11.73 -6.79
CA VAL A 138 1.89 -12.20 -8.07
C VAL A 138 1.40 -13.64 -7.90
N ASP A 139 0.09 -13.82 -7.99
CA ASP A 139 -0.53 -15.12 -8.16
C ASP A 139 -0.56 -15.47 -9.66
N LYS A 140 0.37 -16.33 -10.08
CA LYS A 140 0.47 -16.78 -11.47
C LYS A 140 -0.72 -17.66 -11.88
N ALA A 141 -1.27 -18.45 -10.96
CA ALA A 141 -2.38 -19.35 -11.24
C ALA A 141 -3.68 -18.56 -11.42
N GLY A 142 -3.95 -17.63 -10.49
CA GLY A 142 -5.07 -16.69 -10.56
C GLY A 142 -4.88 -15.56 -11.58
N LYS A 143 -3.66 -15.38 -12.11
CA LYS A 143 -3.27 -14.31 -13.05
C LYS A 143 -3.54 -12.92 -12.47
N LYS A 144 -3.22 -12.74 -11.19
CA LYS A 144 -3.44 -11.51 -10.43
C LYS A 144 -2.14 -10.98 -9.85
N ASN A 145 -2.02 -9.66 -9.87
CA ASN A 145 -0.98 -8.93 -9.14
C ASN A 145 -1.64 -8.15 -8.01
N TYR A 146 -1.18 -8.36 -6.80
CA TYR A 146 -1.67 -7.75 -5.58
C TYR A 146 -0.65 -6.73 -5.08
N TYR A 147 -1.14 -5.53 -4.77
CA TYR A 147 -0.34 -4.44 -4.24
C TYR A 147 -0.57 -4.30 -2.73
N VAL A 148 0.40 -3.68 -2.04
CA VAL A 148 0.25 -3.31 -0.63
C VAL A 148 -1.02 -2.46 -0.45
N LEU A 149 -1.81 -2.77 0.58
CA LEU A 149 -3.03 -2.06 0.93
C LEU A 149 -2.73 -0.59 1.26
N ARG A 150 -3.71 0.28 1.01
CA ARG A 150 -3.64 1.70 1.31
C ARG A 150 -4.91 2.17 1.99
N ASP A 151 -4.79 3.14 2.90
CA ASP A 151 -5.94 3.83 3.50
C ASP A 151 -6.55 4.86 2.53
N THR A 152 -7.60 5.55 2.99
CA THR A 152 -8.29 6.60 2.23
C THR A 152 -7.42 7.82 1.93
N ASP A 153 -6.34 8.02 2.68
CA ASP A 153 -5.37 9.11 2.49
C ASP A 153 -4.19 8.72 1.58
N GLY A 154 -4.18 7.45 1.12
CA GLY A 154 -3.13 6.87 0.28
C GLY A 154 -1.90 6.40 1.05
N ARG A 155 -1.95 6.30 2.37
CA ARG A 155 -0.86 5.73 3.19
C ARG A 155 -0.91 4.22 3.13
N CYS A 156 0.24 3.58 2.96
CA CYS A 156 0.33 2.13 2.91
C CYS A 156 0.06 1.50 4.28
N LEU A 157 -0.46 0.28 4.28
CA LEU A 157 -0.43 -0.60 5.44
C LEU A 157 0.87 -1.42 5.40
N CYS A 158 1.97 -0.70 5.61
CA CYS A 158 3.31 -1.25 5.55
C CYS A 158 4.28 -0.40 6.38
N THR A 159 5.50 -0.91 6.57
CA THR A 159 6.57 -0.13 7.19
C THR A 159 6.94 1.09 6.33
N THR A 160 6.94 2.26 6.97
CA THR A 160 7.32 3.55 6.37
C THR A 160 8.45 4.20 7.18
N ALA A 161 8.94 5.35 6.70
CA ALA A 161 9.98 6.12 7.36
C ALA A 161 11.26 5.31 7.67
N ILE A 162 11.57 4.33 6.83
CA ILE A 162 12.75 3.48 7.00
C ILE A 162 13.98 4.34 6.75
N VAL A 163 14.80 4.52 7.78
CA VAL A 163 16.05 5.28 7.68
C VAL A 163 17.02 4.61 6.70
N PRO A 164 17.95 5.36 6.08
CA PRO A 164 19.04 4.77 5.31
C PRO A 164 19.80 3.72 6.13
N LEU A 165 20.17 2.61 5.50
CA LEU A 165 20.85 1.50 6.18
C LEU A 165 22.36 1.64 5.99
N SER A 166 23.11 1.88 7.05
CA SER A 166 24.58 1.84 7.03
C SER A 166 25.06 0.40 6.82
N PRO A 167 26.36 0.17 6.52
CA PRO A 167 26.93 -1.17 6.56
C PRO A 167 26.59 -1.87 7.89
N ASP A 168 26.22 -3.14 7.79
CA ASP A 168 25.78 -4.02 8.88
C ASP A 168 24.44 -3.67 9.56
N ASP A 169 23.81 -2.53 9.23
CA ASP A 169 22.49 -2.17 9.74
C ASP A 169 21.38 -3.04 9.11
N SER A 170 20.26 -3.11 9.83
CA SER A 170 19.05 -3.80 9.39
C SER A 170 17.77 -3.04 9.75
N ALA A 171 16.72 -3.28 8.98
CA ALA A 171 15.36 -2.83 9.28
C ALA A 171 14.38 -4.02 9.21
N SER A 172 13.63 -4.22 10.29
CA SER A 172 12.43 -5.06 10.28
C SER A 172 11.34 -4.39 9.46
N ILE A 173 10.60 -5.16 8.68
CA ILE A 173 9.54 -4.64 7.82
C ILE A 173 8.29 -5.51 7.90
N PHE A 174 7.14 -4.89 7.66
CA PHE A 174 5.89 -5.58 7.36
C PHE A 174 5.20 -4.93 6.14
N MET A 175 4.43 -5.75 5.42
CA MET A 175 3.60 -5.34 4.29
C MET A 175 2.29 -6.13 4.32
N GLN A 176 1.15 -5.45 4.27
CA GLN A 176 -0.15 -6.10 4.21
C GLN A 176 -0.76 -5.99 2.81
N PHE A 177 -1.26 -7.12 2.31
CA PHE A 177 -1.88 -7.27 1.00
C PHE A 177 -3.31 -7.78 1.15
N PRO A 178 -4.21 -7.49 0.19
CA PRO A 178 -5.43 -8.28 0.06
C PRO A 178 -5.05 -9.75 -0.16
N ALA A 179 -5.75 -10.67 0.52
CA ALA A 179 -5.45 -12.09 0.39
C ALA A 179 -5.81 -12.61 -1.02
N PRO A 180 -4.91 -13.36 -1.68
CA PRO A 180 -5.29 -14.21 -2.80
C PRO A 180 -6.33 -15.26 -2.36
N PRO A 181 -7.07 -15.87 -3.32
CA PRO A 181 -8.00 -16.96 -3.05
C PRO A 181 -7.39 -18.05 -2.17
N GLN A 182 -8.23 -18.79 -1.44
CA GLN A 182 -7.77 -19.75 -0.43
C GLN A 182 -6.96 -20.91 -1.05
N GLU A 183 -7.24 -21.26 -2.30
CA GLU A 183 -6.50 -22.23 -3.09
C GLU A 183 -5.10 -21.75 -3.49
N THR A 184 -4.84 -20.43 -3.46
CA THR A 184 -3.52 -19.85 -3.76
C THR A 184 -2.65 -19.93 -2.51
N THR A 185 -1.78 -20.95 -2.49
CA THR A 185 -0.80 -21.19 -1.41
C THR A 185 0.61 -20.71 -1.73
N GLU A 186 0.87 -20.28 -2.96
CA GLU A 186 2.17 -19.83 -3.42
C GLU A 186 2.02 -18.58 -4.30
N VAL A 187 2.87 -17.59 -4.08
CA VAL A 187 2.91 -16.34 -4.84
C VAL A 187 4.35 -15.91 -5.07
N ASP A 188 4.61 -15.21 -6.17
CA ASP A 188 5.89 -14.54 -6.37
C ASP A 188 5.85 -13.18 -5.65
N PHE A 189 6.82 -12.92 -4.79
CA PHE A 189 7.03 -11.63 -4.15
C PHE A 189 8.03 -10.78 -4.90
N THR A 190 7.72 -9.49 -5.05
CA THR A 190 8.65 -8.50 -5.56
C THR A 190 8.72 -7.31 -4.63
N LEU A 191 9.92 -6.73 -4.51
CA LEU A 191 10.18 -5.43 -3.91
C LEU A 191 11.16 -4.70 -4.85
N PRO A 192 10.95 -3.42 -5.20
CA PRO A 192 11.87 -2.71 -6.09
C PRO A 192 13.31 -2.80 -5.62
N THR A 193 14.25 -2.97 -6.55
CA THR A 193 15.70 -3.20 -6.32
C THR A 193 16.09 -4.57 -5.74
N PHE A 194 15.13 -5.45 -5.46
CA PHE A 194 15.37 -6.84 -5.05
C PHE A 194 14.99 -7.82 -6.16
N ALA A 195 15.66 -8.98 -6.18
CA ALA A 195 15.26 -10.11 -7.00
C ALA A 195 13.90 -10.66 -6.52
N THR A 196 13.11 -11.16 -7.46
CA THR A 196 11.86 -11.88 -7.17
C THR A 196 12.15 -13.18 -6.43
N THR A 197 11.31 -13.52 -5.44
CA THR A 197 11.34 -14.82 -4.76
C THR A 197 9.94 -15.41 -4.62
N SER A 198 9.81 -16.73 -4.63
CA SER A 198 8.54 -17.39 -4.32
C SER A 198 8.30 -17.43 -2.81
N LEU A 199 7.05 -17.19 -2.40
CA LEU A 199 6.58 -17.24 -1.02
C LEU A 199 5.44 -18.23 -0.88
N LYS A 200 5.51 -19.07 0.15
CA LYS A 200 4.39 -19.90 0.58
C LYS A 200 3.55 -19.14 1.60
N ILE A 201 2.24 -19.09 1.37
CA ILE A 201 1.28 -18.48 2.29
C ILE A 201 0.81 -19.55 3.28
N SER A 202 0.94 -19.25 4.56
CA SER A 202 0.33 -20.03 5.65
C SER A 202 -0.97 -19.38 6.13
N GLY A 203 -1.88 -20.17 6.71
CA GLY A 203 -3.22 -19.70 7.11
C GLY A 203 -4.28 -20.00 6.07
#